data_AF-A0A3B6NKS9-F1
#
_entry.id   AF-A0A3B6NKS9-F1
#
_cell.length_a   1.000
_cell.length_b   1.000
_cell.length_c   1.000
_cell.angle_alpha   90.00
_cell.angle_beta   90.00
_cell.angle_gamma   90.00
#
_symmetry.space_group_name_H-M   'P 1'
#
loop_
_entity.id
_entity.type
_entity.pdbx_description
1 polymer ?
#
loop_
_entity_poly.entity_id
_entity_poly.type
_entity_poly.pdbx_seq_one_letter_code
_entity_poly.pdbx_strand_id
1 'polypeptide(L)'
;MVVKKRAAAIAALCMLLLLMLSRPSRQQLSDHSCDCYRKCYLECKNAFPMLCKVVCGGSCNDNKDPVVACMVACCTNSVCGLPPAPSVCAPDCIHACNKTWGGHGPSKEP
;
A
#
# COMPACT_ATOMS: atom_id res chain seq x y z
N MET A 1 -27.41 -6.17 40.14
CA MET A 1 -26.70 -6.93 39.08
C MET A 1 -26.81 -6.32 37.67
N VAL A 2 -27.60 -5.26 37.44
CA VAL A 2 -27.83 -4.67 36.09
C VAL A 2 -26.63 -3.86 35.57
N VAL A 3 -25.88 -3.19 36.45
CA VAL A 3 -24.72 -2.34 36.08
C VAL A 3 -23.55 -3.17 35.53
N LYS A 4 -23.29 -4.35 36.11
CA LYS A 4 -22.19 -5.25 35.72
C LYS A 4 -22.34 -5.82 34.30
N LYS A 5 -23.60 -6.01 33.84
CA LYS A 5 -23.90 -6.45 32.47
C LYS A 5 -23.69 -5.34 31.43
N ARG A 6 -23.92 -4.08 31.80
CA ARG A 6 -23.71 -2.93 30.91
C ARG A 6 -22.22 -2.67 30.63
N ALA A 7 -21.38 -2.76 31.66
CA ALA A 7 -19.93 -2.59 31.50
C ALA A 7 -19.31 -3.63 30.57
N ALA A 8 -19.71 -4.89 30.67
CA ALA A 8 -19.25 -5.96 29.80
C ALA A 8 -19.70 -5.75 28.33
N ALA A 9 -20.93 -5.29 28.11
CA ALA A 9 -21.43 -4.98 26.77
C ALA A 9 -20.70 -3.78 26.14
N ILE A 10 -20.39 -2.75 26.94
CA ILE A 10 -19.63 -1.57 26.47
C ILE A 10 -18.19 -1.95 26.12
N ALA A 11 -17.54 -2.79 26.95
CA ALA A 11 -16.20 -3.28 26.67
C ALA A 11 -16.15 -4.12 25.38
N ALA A 12 -17.14 -5.01 25.17
CA ALA A 12 -17.24 -5.80 23.95
C ALA A 12 -17.45 -4.92 22.70
N LEU A 13 -18.29 -3.88 22.79
CA LEU A 13 -18.51 -2.92 21.70
C LEU A 13 -17.25 -2.11 21.40
N CYS A 14 -16.50 -1.67 22.40
CA CYS A 14 -15.21 -0.98 22.20
C CYS A 14 -14.17 -1.88 21.52
N MET A 15 -14.07 -3.15 21.91
CA MET A 15 -13.14 -4.10 21.28
C MET A 15 -13.53 -4.40 19.83
N LEU A 16 -14.83 -4.53 19.53
CA LEU A 16 -15.34 -4.67 18.17
C LEU A 16 -15.04 -3.42 17.31
N LEU A 17 -15.23 -2.23 17.86
CA LEU A 17 -14.89 -0.97 17.16
C LEU A 17 -13.39 -0.88 16.88
N LEU A 18 -12.53 -1.25 17.84
CA LEU A 18 -11.07 -1.29 17.62
C LEU A 18 -10.66 -2.30 16.55
N LEU A 19 -11.30 -3.47 16.50
CA LEU A 19 -11.08 -4.47 15.44
C LEU A 19 -11.50 -3.96 14.06
N MET A 20 -12.60 -3.20 13.97
CA MET A 20 -13.09 -2.61 12.71
C MET A 20 -12.26 -1.40 12.27
N LEU A 21 -11.72 -0.61 13.22
CA LEU A 21 -10.75 0.47 12.93
C LEU A 21 -9.36 -0.06 12.55
N SER A 22 -9.05 -1.32 12.88
CA SER A 22 -7.73 -1.93 12.58
C SER A 22 -7.56 -2.31 11.11
N ARG A 23 -8.53 -2.06 10.23
CA ARG A 23 -8.22 -1.94 8.79
C ARG A 23 -7.46 -0.65 8.63
N PRO A 24 -6.13 -0.69 8.40
CA PRO A 24 -5.40 0.54 8.20
C PRO A 24 -6.00 1.16 6.95
N SER A 25 -6.66 2.30 7.12
CA SER A 25 -7.00 3.24 6.06
C SER A 25 -5.72 3.88 5.49
N ARG A 26 -4.65 3.08 5.33
CA ARG A 26 -3.46 3.37 4.56
C ARG A 26 -3.85 3.11 3.11
N GLN A 27 -4.44 4.11 2.47
CA GLN A 27 -4.65 4.25 1.03
C GLN A 27 -4.37 2.95 0.26
N GLN A 28 -5.25 1.96 0.39
CA GLN A 28 -5.09 0.73 -0.37
C GLN A 28 -5.25 1.10 -1.84
N LEU A 29 -4.38 0.53 -2.67
CA LEU A 29 -4.58 0.49 -4.11
C LEU A 29 -6.01 -0.04 -4.36
N SER A 30 -6.72 0.57 -5.32
CA SER A 30 -7.98 0.04 -5.86
C SER A 30 -7.81 -1.41 -6.33
N ASP A 31 -8.90 -2.15 -6.44
CA ASP A 31 -8.84 -3.56 -6.86
C ASP A 31 -8.15 -3.73 -8.23
N HIS A 32 -8.42 -2.82 -9.17
CA HIS A 32 -7.77 -2.81 -10.49
C HIS A 32 -6.25 -2.56 -10.40
N SER A 33 -5.82 -1.49 -9.71
CA SER A 33 -4.40 -1.24 -9.44
C SER A 33 -3.73 -2.39 -8.69
N CYS A 34 -4.46 -3.08 -7.80
CA CYS A 34 -3.96 -4.24 -7.09
C CYS A 34 -3.75 -5.47 -7.99
N ASP A 35 -4.65 -5.74 -8.91
CA ASP A 35 -4.47 -6.83 -9.87
C ASP A 35 -3.30 -6.55 -10.83
N CYS A 36 -3.17 -5.31 -11.30
CA CYS A 36 -2.01 -4.88 -12.08
C CYS A 36 -0.71 -5.07 -11.27
N TYR A 37 -0.68 -4.55 -10.05
CA TYR A 37 0.50 -4.64 -9.19
C TYR A 37 0.89 -6.09 -8.93
N ARG A 38 -0.10 -6.95 -8.65
CA ARG A 38 0.14 -8.37 -8.39
C ARG A 38 0.79 -9.07 -9.57
N LYS A 39 0.25 -8.88 -10.78
CA LYS A 39 0.82 -9.44 -12.01
C LYS A 39 2.24 -8.94 -12.22
N CYS A 40 2.44 -7.62 -12.20
CA CYS A 40 3.75 -7.01 -12.38
C CYS A 40 4.78 -7.51 -11.35
N TYR A 41 4.41 -7.53 -10.06
CA TYR A 41 5.32 -7.87 -8.98
C TYR A 41 5.74 -9.34 -9.02
N LEU A 42 4.81 -10.26 -9.33
CA LEU A 42 5.12 -11.68 -9.38
C LEU A 42 6.13 -12.02 -10.48
N GLU A 43 6.13 -11.29 -11.59
CA GLU A 43 7.07 -11.47 -12.70
C GLU A 43 8.50 -11.02 -12.33
N CYS A 44 8.66 -9.93 -11.56
CA CYS A 44 9.99 -9.35 -11.30
C CYS A 44 10.56 -9.58 -9.89
N LYS A 45 9.77 -10.06 -8.92
CA LYS A 45 10.19 -10.11 -7.49
C LYS A 45 11.45 -10.95 -7.23
N ASN A 46 11.70 -11.97 -8.05
CA ASN A 46 12.80 -12.92 -7.83
C ASN A 46 14.15 -12.35 -8.26
N ALA A 47 14.17 -11.44 -9.23
CA ALA A 47 15.39 -10.81 -9.73
C ALA A 47 15.76 -9.59 -8.88
N PHE A 48 14.81 -8.66 -8.69
CA PHE A 48 15.06 -7.38 -8.02
C PHE A 48 13.85 -6.93 -7.21
N PRO A 49 13.61 -7.48 -6.00
CA PRO A 49 12.36 -7.26 -5.26
C PRO A 49 12.08 -5.79 -4.91
N MET A 50 13.11 -4.99 -4.64
CA MET A 50 12.95 -3.56 -4.32
C MET A 50 12.64 -2.74 -5.58
N LEU A 51 13.39 -2.92 -6.66
CA LEU A 51 13.11 -2.22 -7.94
C LEU A 51 11.74 -2.62 -8.51
N CYS A 52 11.36 -3.88 -8.33
CA CYS A 52 10.07 -4.40 -8.72
C CYS A 52 8.92 -3.70 -7.97
N LYS A 53 9.09 -3.40 -6.67
CA LYS A 53 8.12 -2.54 -5.93
C LYS A 53 8.03 -1.14 -6.52
N VAL A 54 9.16 -0.53 -6.87
CA VAL A 54 9.23 0.84 -7.39
C VAL A 54 8.53 0.95 -8.74
N VAL A 55 8.83 0.04 -9.66
CA VAL A 55 8.25 0.04 -11.01
C VAL A 55 6.77 -0.31 -10.93
N CYS A 56 6.40 -1.43 -10.33
CA CYS A 56 5.00 -1.86 -10.28
C CYS A 56 4.13 -0.90 -9.47
N GLY A 57 4.66 -0.30 -8.40
CA GLY A 57 3.93 0.64 -7.55
C GLY A 57 3.55 1.94 -8.27
N GLY A 58 4.43 2.46 -9.14
CA GLY A 58 4.13 3.66 -9.93
C GLY A 58 3.37 3.38 -11.23
N SER A 59 3.68 2.27 -11.91
CA SER A 59 3.05 1.87 -13.18
C SER A 59 1.59 1.47 -13.02
N CYS A 60 1.25 0.77 -11.94
CA CYS A 60 -0.09 0.22 -11.73
C CYS A 60 -1.00 1.19 -10.97
N ASN A 61 -0.93 2.49 -11.26
CA ASN A 61 -1.77 3.47 -10.56
C ASN A 61 -3.02 3.81 -11.40
N ASP A 62 -4.18 3.92 -10.74
CA ASP A 62 -5.44 4.35 -11.36
C ASP A 62 -5.62 5.89 -11.26
N ASN A 63 -4.82 6.66 -12.02
CA ASN A 63 -4.87 8.14 -12.11
C ASN A 63 -4.45 8.94 -10.85
N LYS A 64 -3.69 8.32 -9.95
CA LYS A 64 -2.95 8.99 -8.88
C LYS A 64 -1.56 9.41 -9.36
N ASP A 65 -0.93 10.28 -8.60
CA ASP A 65 0.48 10.60 -8.81
C ASP A 65 1.32 9.31 -8.70
N PRO A 66 2.10 8.93 -9.75
CA PRO A 66 2.87 7.69 -9.77
C PRO A 66 3.98 7.67 -8.71
N VAL A 67 4.51 8.83 -8.30
CA VAL A 67 5.43 8.93 -7.15
C VAL A 67 4.69 8.54 -5.88
N VAL A 68 3.49 9.08 -5.65
CA VAL A 68 2.70 8.75 -4.45
C VAL A 68 2.34 7.27 -4.41
N ALA A 69 1.89 6.69 -5.53
CA ALA A 69 1.56 5.26 -5.61
C ALA A 69 2.79 4.37 -5.35
N CYS A 70 3.94 4.74 -5.93
CA CYS A 70 5.23 4.10 -5.67
C CYS A 70 5.63 4.19 -4.18
N MET A 71 5.45 5.34 -3.55
CA MET A 71 5.76 5.55 -2.13
C MET A 71 4.89 4.66 -1.23
N VAL A 72 3.59 4.54 -1.53
CA VAL A 72 2.70 3.62 -0.80
C VAL A 72 3.20 2.19 -0.94
N ALA A 73 3.61 1.75 -2.14
CA ALA A 73 4.17 0.41 -2.35
C ALA A 73 5.49 0.19 -1.58
N CYS A 74 6.37 1.20 -1.52
CA CYS A 74 7.61 1.15 -0.76
C CYS A 74 7.38 1.11 0.76
N CYS A 75 6.38 1.83 1.25
CA CYS A 75 6.12 2.01 2.68
C CYS A 75 5.12 1.02 3.28
N THR A 76 4.53 0.16 2.46
CA THR A 76 3.58 -0.84 2.95
C THR A 76 4.28 -2.19 3.11
N ASN A 77 4.03 -2.83 4.25
CA ASN A 77 4.52 -4.18 4.51
C ASN A 77 3.96 -5.13 3.47
N SER A 78 2.64 -5.24 3.33
CA SER A 78 1.98 -6.05 2.31
C SER A 78 1.21 -5.18 1.32
N VAL A 79 1.55 -5.26 0.03
CA VAL A 79 0.80 -4.58 -1.04
C VAL A 79 -0.15 -5.59 -1.68
N CYS A 80 -1.44 -5.29 -1.73
CA CYS A 80 -2.44 -6.09 -2.47
C CYS A 80 -2.49 -7.59 -2.09
N GLY A 81 -2.29 -7.90 -0.81
CA GLY A 81 -2.29 -9.26 -0.28
C GLY A 81 -1.04 -10.08 -0.61
N LEU A 82 -0.01 -9.46 -1.19
CA LEU A 82 1.28 -10.10 -1.41
C LEU A 82 2.11 -10.09 -0.12
N PRO A 83 2.95 -11.12 0.09
CA PRO A 83 3.82 -11.18 1.26
C PRO A 83 4.75 -9.97 1.29
N PRO A 84 5.16 -9.54 2.50
CA PRO A 84 6.04 -8.41 2.62
C PRO A 84 7.38 -8.65 1.95
N ALA A 85 7.71 -7.83 0.96
CA ALA A 85 9.08 -7.78 0.48
C ALA A 85 9.96 -7.05 1.52
N PRO A 86 11.25 -7.37 1.61
CA PRO A 86 12.19 -6.60 2.42
C PRO A 86 12.14 -5.12 2.02
N SER A 87 12.51 -4.22 2.93
CA SER A 87 12.68 -2.76 2.72
C SER A 87 11.45 -1.84 2.94
N VAL A 88 10.64 -2.08 3.98
CA VAL A 88 9.52 -1.21 4.37
C VAL A 88 10.01 0.22 4.64
N CYS A 89 9.53 1.19 3.86
CA CYS A 89 9.95 2.60 3.92
C CYS A 89 11.47 2.80 3.86
N ALA A 90 12.21 1.91 3.20
CA ALA A 90 13.65 2.10 3.05
C ALA A 90 13.93 3.41 2.29
N PRO A 91 14.88 4.24 2.76
CA PRO A 91 15.26 5.48 2.09
C PRO A 91 15.59 5.27 0.61
N ASP A 92 16.22 4.14 0.27
CA ASP A 92 16.57 3.78 -1.11
C ASP A 92 15.33 3.58 -1.99
N CYS A 93 14.25 3.01 -1.45
CA CYS A 93 12.99 2.80 -2.19
C CYS A 93 12.29 4.13 -2.44
N ILE A 94 12.26 5.00 -1.43
CA ILE A 94 11.69 6.37 -1.50
C ILE A 94 12.47 7.22 -2.51
N HIS A 95 13.81 7.16 -2.45
CA HIS A 95 14.67 7.86 -3.40
C HIS A 95 14.48 7.34 -4.82
N ALA A 96 14.39 6.01 -5.00
CA ALA A 96 14.11 5.40 -6.29
C ALA A 96 12.74 5.81 -6.85
N CYS A 97 11.69 5.89 -6.03
CA CYS A 97 10.39 6.38 -6.48
C CYS A 97 10.45 7.81 -7.04
N ASN A 98 11.09 8.73 -6.31
CA ASN A 98 11.25 10.12 -6.79
C ASN A 98 12.08 10.17 -8.07
N LYS A 99 13.16 9.39 -8.14
CA LYS A 99 14.05 9.36 -9.31
C LYS A 99 13.35 8.80 -10.56
N THR A 100 12.58 7.72 -10.40
CA THR A 100 11.92 7.03 -11.52
C THR A 100 10.67 7.76 -11.98
N TRP A 101 9.88 8.32 -11.06
CA TRP A 101 8.55 8.86 -11.38
C TRP A 101 8.44 10.39 -11.26
N GLY A 102 9.33 11.04 -10.49
CA GLY A 102 9.24 12.48 -10.20
C GLY A 102 9.67 13.40 -11.35
N GLY A 103 10.27 12.87 -12.41
CA GLY A 103 10.69 13.63 -13.60
C GLY A 103 9.61 13.79 -14.67
N HIS A 104 8.51 13.03 -14.58
CA HIS A 104 7.42 13.08 -15.55
C HIS A 104 6.23 13.83 -14.95
N GLY A 105 6.24 15.16 -15.05
CA GLY A 105 4.98 15.93 -15.02
C GLY A 105 4.03 15.42 -16.12
N PRO A 106 2.72 15.74 -16.06
CA PRO A 106 1.75 15.20 -17.01
C PRO A 106 2.27 15.42 -18.43
N SER A 107 2.50 14.31 -19.13
CA SER A 107 2.90 14.35 -20.52
C SER A 107 1.82 15.13 -21.25
N LYS A 108 2.13 16.35 -21.70
CA LYS A 108 1.32 16.99 -22.73
C LYS A 108 1.47 16.09 -23.95
N GLU A 109 0.47 15.24 -24.19
CA GLU A 109 0.31 14.58 -25.47
C GLU A 109 0.31 15.66 -26.58
N PRO A 110 1.01 15.43 -27.70
CA PRO A 110 1.04 16.35 -28.83
C PRO A 110 -0.30 16.44 -29.57
#